data_AF-A9DC04-F1
#
_entry.id   AF-A9DC04-F1
#
_cell.length_a   1.000
_cell.length_b   1.000
_cell.length_c   1.000
_cell.angle_alpha   90.00
_cell.angle_beta   90.00
_cell.angle_gamma   90.00
#
_symmetry.space_group_name_H-M   'P 1'
#
loop_
_entity.id
_entity.type
_entity.pdbx_description
1 polymer ?
#
loop_
_entity_poly.entity_id
_entity_poly.type
_entity_poly.pdbx_seq_one_letter_code
_entity_poly.pdbx_strand_id
1 'polypeptide(L)'
;MTDAFMALSLFDILGIMTKWLIYIGVASSLGGFLMMLMNVGSTIRKQQIDSSTATACDDLSGYMRKGAMIGLLAVTINFFIQVASFAETGLSGMWDPLMTEILWQSSVGGSVSWRIAGFVLVLLATFMPVKKTGLPRHSALGLLLVATFCLAYSFTLIGHSADMDDLGKWLVALHVVTIGAWIGSLIPLWTKCGRLEAQSLKSVMDLFGKLAIFIVAVVVITGLILLSLLFQSPGEFIDTGYGRAILTKLFIISAILAIAALHKFSLVPNLVDNGLESGSLAVKLSSKPKQGEANSVGMLQRSIGVEILIAALILTTTAVLSSVLGPQSLA
;
A
#
# COMPACT_ATOMS: atom_id res chain seq x y z
N MET A 1 -28.22 0.06 -1.51
CA MET A 1 -26.94 0.80 -1.49
C MET A 1 -27.14 2.32 -1.54
N THR A 2 -28.25 2.82 -2.09
CA THR A 2 -28.59 4.25 -2.15
C THR A 2 -29.01 4.86 -0.80
N ASP A 3 -29.67 4.10 0.07
CA ASP A 3 -30.15 4.66 1.35
C ASP A 3 -29.05 4.83 2.41
N ALA A 4 -27.97 4.04 2.33
CA ALA A 4 -26.84 4.12 3.26
C ALA A 4 -25.94 5.35 3.03
N PHE A 5 -25.90 5.88 1.80
CA PHE A 5 -25.11 7.08 1.49
C PHE A 5 -25.85 8.38 1.83
N MET A 6 -27.19 8.37 1.95
CA MET A 6 -27.97 9.56 2.31
C MET A 6 -28.01 9.87 3.82
N ALA A 7 -27.35 9.07 4.66
CA ALA A 7 -27.32 9.25 6.11
C ALA A 7 -25.90 9.47 6.71
N LEU A 8 -24.86 9.65 5.87
CA LEU A 8 -23.51 9.90 6.36
C LEU A 8 -23.41 11.29 6.98
N SER A 9 -22.98 11.37 8.24
CA SER A 9 -22.67 12.65 8.87
C SER A 9 -21.43 13.28 8.23
N LEU A 10 -21.26 14.59 8.41
CA LEU A 10 -20.04 15.28 8.00
C LEU A 10 -18.78 14.61 8.59
N PHE A 11 -18.86 14.14 9.84
CA PHE A 11 -17.75 13.49 10.54
C PHE A 11 -17.42 12.11 9.95
N ASP A 12 -18.42 11.36 9.47
CA ASP A 12 -18.19 10.09 8.77
C ASP A 12 -17.41 10.32 7.47
N ILE A 13 -17.81 11.33 6.69
CA ILE A 13 -17.14 11.68 5.44
C ILE A 13 -15.69 12.11 5.71
N LEU A 14 -15.48 13.02 6.66
CA LEU A 14 -14.15 13.48 7.04
C LEU A 14 -13.28 12.35 7.61
N GLY A 15 -13.88 11.44 8.39
CA GLY A 15 -13.24 10.25 8.92
C GLY A 15 -12.79 9.27 7.83
N ILE A 16 -13.65 8.99 6.86
CA ILE A 16 -13.33 8.14 5.70
C ILE A 16 -12.21 8.77 4.86
N MET A 17 -12.33 10.06 4.55
CA MET A 17 -11.33 10.78 3.75
C MET A 17 -9.95 10.76 4.42
N THR A 18 -9.88 11.04 5.71
CA THR A 18 -8.61 11.03 6.44
C THR A 18 -8.03 9.63 6.58
N LYS A 19 -8.83 8.59 6.85
CA LYS A 19 -8.34 7.20 6.83
C LYS A 19 -7.80 6.79 5.46
N TRP A 20 -8.45 7.23 4.38
CA TRP A 20 -7.95 6.97 3.03
C TRP A 20 -6.56 7.58 2.80
N LEU A 21 -6.34 8.82 3.25
CA LEU A 21 -5.01 9.46 3.21
C LEU A 21 -3.98 8.75 4.10
N ILE A 22 -4.38 8.26 5.29
CA ILE A 22 -3.52 7.43 6.15
C ILE A 22 -3.09 6.17 5.40
N TYR A 23 -4.01 5.48 4.73
CA TYR A 23 -3.72 4.26 3.99
C TYR A 23 -2.77 4.53 2.81
N ILE A 24 -2.90 5.66 2.12
CA ILE A 24 -1.94 6.09 1.09
C ILE A 24 -0.56 6.31 1.69
N GLY A 25 -0.48 6.98 2.84
CA GLY A 25 0.79 7.20 3.54
C GLY A 25 1.47 5.89 3.94
N VAL A 26 0.70 4.94 4.50
CA VAL A 26 1.19 3.60 4.87
C VAL A 26 1.63 2.82 3.64
N ALA A 27 0.80 2.74 2.60
CA ALA A 27 1.12 2.01 1.38
C ALA A 27 2.38 2.57 0.71
N SER A 28 2.47 3.88 0.50
CA SER A 28 3.64 4.51 -0.10
C SER A 28 4.93 4.28 0.70
N SER A 29 4.86 4.25 2.03
CA SER A 29 5.99 3.93 2.90
C SER A 29 6.44 2.47 2.73
N LEU A 30 5.52 1.52 2.80
CA LEU A 30 5.81 0.08 2.71
C LEU A 30 6.24 -0.36 1.31
N GLY A 31 5.53 0.09 0.28
CA GLY A 31 5.88 -0.19 -1.11
C GLY A 31 7.15 0.51 -1.56
N GLY A 32 7.39 1.74 -1.05
CA GLY A 32 8.65 2.43 -1.23
C GLY A 32 9.81 1.65 -0.61
N PHE A 33 9.64 1.14 0.62
CA PHE A 33 10.64 0.29 1.27
C PHE A 33 10.92 -0.99 0.49
N LEU A 34 9.89 -1.71 0.02
CA LEU A 34 10.04 -2.89 -0.83
C LEU A 34 10.85 -2.59 -2.10
N MET A 35 10.53 -1.50 -2.78
CA MET A 35 11.24 -1.06 -3.99
C MET A 35 12.70 -0.69 -3.69
N MET A 36 12.99 -0.16 -2.50
CA MET A 36 14.34 0.15 -2.06
C MET A 36 15.14 -1.13 -1.81
N LEU A 37 14.54 -2.14 -1.18
CA LEU A 37 15.14 -3.48 -1.00
C LEU A 37 15.44 -4.15 -2.34
N MET A 38 14.55 -4.03 -3.33
CA MET A 38 14.77 -4.56 -4.67
C MET A 38 15.96 -3.89 -5.37
N ASN A 39 16.05 -2.55 -5.30
CA ASN A 39 17.18 -1.79 -5.87
C ASN A 39 18.50 -2.13 -5.14
N VAL A 40 18.44 -2.36 -3.83
CA VAL A 40 19.60 -2.82 -3.02
C VAL A 40 20.09 -4.18 -3.50
N GLY A 41 19.17 -5.15 -3.65
CA GLY A 41 19.48 -6.50 -4.10
C GLY A 41 20.04 -6.55 -5.53
N SER A 42 19.55 -5.68 -6.43
CA SER A 42 20.10 -5.58 -7.78
C SER A 42 21.51 -4.99 -7.81
N THR A 43 21.81 -4.03 -6.93
CA THR A 43 23.14 -3.40 -6.82
C THR A 43 24.19 -4.40 -6.34
N ILE A 44 23.86 -5.20 -5.30
CA ILE A 44 24.76 -6.24 -4.79
C ILE A 44 25.07 -7.27 -5.89
N ARG A 45 24.08 -7.61 -6.72
CA ARG A 45 24.21 -8.59 -7.79
C ARG A 45 25.02 -8.11 -9.00
N LYS A 46 25.05 -6.80 -9.28
CA LYS A 46 25.74 -6.22 -10.45
C LYS A 46 27.06 -5.50 -10.13
N GLN A 47 27.44 -5.42 -8.85
CA GLN A 47 28.74 -4.90 -8.40
C GLN A 47 29.13 -3.49 -8.92
N GLN A 48 28.16 -2.66 -9.33
CA GLN A 48 28.38 -1.27 -9.73
C GLN A 48 27.21 -0.38 -9.28
N ILE A 49 27.51 0.72 -8.59
CA ILE A 49 26.53 1.79 -8.34
C ILE A 49 26.64 2.75 -9.53
N ASP A 50 25.82 2.53 -10.53
CA ASP A 50 25.67 3.49 -11.62
C ASP A 50 24.92 4.73 -11.12
N SER A 51 25.16 5.88 -11.74
CA SER A 51 24.44 7.13 -11.49
C SER A 51 22.91 6.96 -11.61
N SER A 52 22.44 6.05 -12.46
CA SER A 52 21.03 5.68 -12.61
C SER A 52 20.41 5.10 -11.33
N THR A 53 21.20 4.36 -10.53
CA THR A 53 20.74 3.75 -9.27
C THR A 53 20.62 4.79 -8.17
N ALA A 54 21.52 5.77 -8.14
CA ALA A 54 21.46 6.89 -7.20
C ALA A 54 20.20 7.74 -7.44
N THR A 55 19.92 8.10 -8.70
CA THR A 55 18.70 8.85 -9.07
C THR A 55 17.43 8.07 -8.70
N ALA A 56 17.40 6.76 -8.95
CA ALA A 56 16.26 5.92 -8.59
C ALA A 56 16.01 5.85 -7.07
N CYS A 57 17.06 5.85 -6.24
CA CYS A 57 16.95 5.90 -4.79
C CYS A 57 16.45 7.27 -4.29
N ASP A 58 16.89 8.37 -4.93
CA ASP A 58 16.44 9.73 -4.59
C ASP A 58 14.96 9.93 -4.97
N ASP A 59 14.54 9.47 -6.15
CA ASP A 59 13.13 9.48 -6.56
C ASP A 59 12.24 8.72 -5.57
N LEU A 60 12.68 7.54 -5.14
CA LEU A 60 11.95 6.69 -4.21
C LEU A 60 11.87 7.28 -2.80
N SER A 61 12.97 7.88 -2.33
CA SER A 61 12.99 8.61 -1.06
C SER A 61 12.05 9.81 -1.11
N GLY A 62 11.97 10.52 -2.24
CA GLY A 62 11.00 11.59 -2.47
C GLY A 62 9.56 11.10 -2.46
N TYR A 63 9.27 9.95 -3.08
CA TYR A 63 7.96 9.30 -3.05
C TYR A 63 7.53 8.95 -1.61
N MET A 64 8.39 8.26 -0.87
CA MET A 64 8.13 7.88 0.53
C MET A 64 7.95 9.11 1.43
N ARG A 65 8.74 10.17 1.22
CA ARG A 65 8.65 11.41 2.00
C ARG A 65 7.30 12.10 1.82
N LYS A 66 6.84 12.25 0.56
CA LYS A 66 5.51 12.81 0.28
C LYS A 66 4.40 11.98 0.93
N GLY A 67 4.50 10.66 0.79
CA GLY A 67 3.59 9.71 1.42
C GLY A 67 3.54 9.84 2.94
N ALA A 68 4.70 9.85 3.60
CA ALA A 68 4.81 9.98 5.04
C ALA A 68 4.31 11.35 5.54
N MET A 69 4.54 12.44 4.82
CA MET A 69 3.98 13.76 5.16
C MET A 69 2.45 13.77 5.08
N ILE A 70 1.88 13.19 4.01
CA ILE A 70 0.43 13.04 3.86
C ILE A 70 -0.13 12.19 5.01
N GLY A 71 0.51 11.06 5.30
CA GLY A 71 0.13 10.16 6.38
C GLY A 71 0.17 10.83 7.75
N LEU A 72 1.24 11.56 8.06
CA LEU A 72 1.39 12.26 9.34
C LEU A 72 0.31 13.33 9.52
N LEU A 73 0.08 14.16 8.51
CA LEU A 73 -0.98 15.17 8.54
C LEU A 73 -2.36 14.52 8.68
N ALA A 74 -2.62 13.45 7.92
CA ALA A 74 -3.89 12.75 7.96
C ALA A 74 -4.16 12.08 9.32
N VAL A 75 -3.14 11.50 9.97
CA VAL A 75 -3.26 10.93 11.31
C VAL A 75 -3.64 11.99 12.34
N THR A 76 -2.96 13.14 12.31
CA THR A 76 -3.26 14.25 13.23
C THR A 76 -4.67 14.78 13.03
N ILE A 77 -5.08 15.03 11.77
CA ILE A 77 -6.43 15.52 11.46
C ILE A 77 -7.48 14.46 11.86
N ASN A 78 -7.22 13.17 11.57
CA ASN A 78 -8.14 12.07 11.89
C ASN A 78 -8.38 11.92 13.40
N PHE A 79 -7.38 12.17 14.24
CA PHE A 79 -7.55 12.15 15.69
C PHE A 79 -8.51 13.25 16.15
N PHE A 80 -8.31 14.50 15.72
CA PHE A 80 -9.19 15.60 16.12
C PHE A 80 -10.61 15.50 15.52
N ILE A 81 -10.77 14.92 14.34
CA ILE A 81 -12.10 14.58 13.79
C ILE A 81 -12.81 13.58 14.72
N GLN A 82 -12.10 12.57 15.24
CA GLN A 82 -12.69 11.63 16.20
C GLN A 82 -13.05 12.36 17.50
N VAL A 83 -12.19 13.22 18.04
CA VAL A 83 -12.50 14.05 19.22
C VAL A 83 -13.82 14.81 19.01
N ALA A 84 -13.98 15.49 17.87
CA ALA A 84 -15.20 16.21 17.56
C ALA A 84 -16.44 15.32 17.42
N SER A 85 -16.27 14.13 16.83
CA SER A 85 -17.35 13.16 16.70
C SER A 85 -17.86 12.67 18.06
N PHE A 86 -16.96 12.48 19.03
CA PHE A 86 -17.33 12.05 20.39
C PHE A 86 -17.84 13.20 21.26
N ALA A 87 -17.40 14.44 21.01
CA ALA A 87 -17.86 15.61 21.75
C ALA A 87 -19.30 16.04 21.41
N GLU A 88 -19.85 15.60 20.27
CA GLU A 88 -21.21 15.89 19.79
C GLU A 88 -21.61 17.39 19.74
N THR A 89 -20.64 18.30 19.79
CA THR A 89 -20.84 19.76 19.77
C THR A 89 -20.52 20.38 18.40
N GLY A 90 -20.47 19.58 17.34
CA GLY A 90 -20.04 20.01 16.01
C GLY A 90 -18.52 20.23 15.91
N LEU A 91 -18.07 21.02 14.94
CA LEU A 91 -16.63 21.18 14.64
C LEU A 91 -15.84 21.85 15.77
N SER A 92 -16.48 22.65 16.63
CA SER A 92 -15.83 23.22 17.82
C SER A 92 -15.38 22.14 18.80
N GLY A 93 -16.03 20.97 18.80
CA GLY A 93 -15.67 19.83 19.63
C GLY A 93 -14.28 19.26 19.35
N MET A 94 -13.63 19.60 18.23
CA MET A 94 -12.23 19.21 17.95
C MET A 94 -11.26 19.68 19.03
N TRP A 95 -11.63 20.71 19.79
CA TRP A 95 -10.80 21.33 20.83
C TRP A 95 -11.31 21.05 22.23
N ASP A 96 -12.22 20.07 22.41
CA ASP A 96 -12.70 19.66 23.72
C ASP A 96 -11.57 18.96 24.52
N PRO A 97 -11.10 19.54 25.64
CA PRO A 97 -9.97 18.99 26.39
C PRO A 97 -10.30 17.64 27.04
N LEU A 98 -11.55 17.45 27.50
CA LEU A 98 -11.98 16.23 28.16
C LEU A 98 -12.04 15.07 27.15
N MET A 99 -12.67 15.29 25.99
CA MET A 99 -12.72 14.26 24.94
C MET A 99 -11.33 13.95 24.37
N THR A 100 -10.48 14.97 24.27
CA THR A 100 -9.07 14.78 23.87
C THR A 100 -8.34 13.85 24.85
N GLU A 101 -8.47 14.09 26.16
CA GLU A 101 -7.82 13.26 27.18
C GLU A 101 -8.36 11.82 27.18
N ILE A 102 -9.68 11.65 27.11
CA ILE A 102 -10.32 10.33 27.05
C ILE A 102 -9.82 9.54 25.84
N LEU A 103 -9.84 10.12 24.64
CA LEU A 103 -9.37 9.43 23.44
C LEU A 103 -7.85 9.20 23.45
N TRP A 104 -7.06 10.10 24.04
CA TRP A 104 -5.61 9.93 24.15
C TRP A 104 -5.23 8.76 25.07
N GLN A 105 -5.96 8.56 26.17
CA GLN A 105 -5.74 7.44 27.10
C GLN A 105 -6.31 6.11 26.58
N SER A 106 -7.12 6.15 25.51
CA SER A 106 -7.68 4.95 24.88
C SER A 106 -6.71 4.28 23.89
N SER A 107 -7.13 3.14 23.33
CA SER A 107 -6.41 2.46 22.26
C SER A 107 -6.24 3.31 20.98
N VAL A 108 -7.12 4.30 20.76
CA VAL A 108 -7.01 5.28 19.66
C VAL A 108 -5.74 6.13 19.79
N GLY A 109 -5.48 6.67 20.98
CA GLY A 109 -4.24 7.44 21.26
C GLY A 109 -2.98 6.60 21.07
N GLY A 110 -3.04 5.33 21.48
CA GLY A 110 -1.98 4.35 21.19
C GLY A 110 -1.74 4.18 19.69
N SER A 111 -2.80 3.92 18.91
CA SER A 111 -2.71 3.77 17.45
C SER A 111 -2.11 5.01 16.78
N VAL A 112 -2.57 6.21 17.16
CA VAL A 112 -2.06 7.49 16.65
C VAL A 112 -0.57 7.65 16.95
N SER A 113 -0.14 7.37 18.18
CA SER A 113 1.26 7.47 18.61
C SER A 113 2.18 6.57 17.78
N TRP A 114 1.78 5.31 17.57
CA TRP A 114 2.55 4.37 16.74
C TRP A 114 2.61 4.78 15.28
N ARG A 115 1.54 5.37 14.72
CA ARG A 115 1.56 5.89 13.34
C ARG A 115 2.47 7.10 13.20
N ILE A 116 2.40 8.05 14.14
CA ILE A 116 3.29 9.22 14.15
C ILE A 116 4.75 8.76 14.22
N ALA A 117 5.07 7.85 15.15
CA ALA A 117 6.41 7.28 15.26
C ALA A 117 6.86 6.61 13.95
N GLY A 118 6.00 5.79 13.35
CA GLY A 118 6.28 5.13 12.06
C GLY A 118 6.56 6.14 10.94
N PHE A 119 5.71 7.15 10.75
CA PHE A 119 5.91 8.16 9.71
C PHE A 119 7.13 9.04 9.95
N VAL A 120 7.42 9.41 11.19
CA VAL A 120 8.64 10.16 11.53
C VAL A 120 9.89 9.32 11.21
N LEU A 121 9.89 8.03 11.55
CA LEU A 121 11.00 7.13 11.21
C LEU A 121 11.19 6.99 9.69
N VAL A 122 10.10 6.93 8.91
CA VAL A 122 10.17 6.99 7.44
C VAL A 122 10.82 8.30 6.99
N LEU A 123 10.39 9.45 7.50
CA LEU A 123 10.95 10.74 7.14
C LEU A 123 12.46 10.77 7.43
N LEU A 124 12.87 10.41 8.65
CA LEU A 124 14.28 10.35 9.04
C LEU A 124 15.10 9.45 8.10
N ALA A 125 14.59 8.26 7.77
CA ALA A 125 15.25 7.35 6.85
C ALA A 125 15.40 7.94 5.44
N THR A 126 14.40 8.67 4.92
CA THR A 126 14.46 9.28 3.58
C THR A 126 15.39 10.48 3.46
N PHE A 127 15.86 11.05 4.57
CA PHE A 127 16.89 12.11 4.58
C PHE A 127 18.31 11.56 4.73
N MET A 128 18.45 10.28 5.09
CA MET A 128 19.77 9.63 5.14
C MET A 128 20.32 9.41 3.72
N PRO A 129 21.65 9.44 3.53
CA PRO A 129 22.28 9.23 2.23
C PRO A 129 22.29 7.73 1.85
N VAL A 130 21.13 7.17 1.52
CA VAL A 130 20.94 5.74 1.14
C VAL A 130 21.76 5.34 -0.08
N LYS A 131 22.18 6.32 -0.89
CA LYS A 131 23.08 6.15 -2.03
C LYS A 131 24.50 5.70 -1.67
N LYS A 132 24.94 5.91 -0.42
CA LYS A 132 26.28 5.49 0.03
C LYS A 132 26.26 4.01 0.41
N THR A 133 27.33 3.28 0.10
CA THR A 133 27.55 1.93 0.64
C THR A 133 27.93 2.00 2.12
N GLY A 134 27.66 0.92 2.87
CA GLY A 134 28.05 0.79 4.28
C GLY A 134 27.00 1.29 5.28
N LEU A 135 27.48 1.74 6.44
CA LEU A 135 26.67 2.02 7.63
C LEU A 135 25.43 2.90 7.39
N PRO A 136 25.50 4.02 6.63
CA PRO A 136 24.34 4.90 6.44
C PRO A 136 23.16 4.21 5.74
N ARG A 137 23.43 3.29 4.80
CA ARG A 137 22.37 2.52 4.13
C ARG A 137 21.75 1.50 5.08
N HIS A 138 22.56 0.79 5.87
CA HIS A 138 22.04 -0.17 6.84
C HIS A 138 21.18 0.52 7.92
N SER A 139 21.60 1.69 8.39
CA SER A 139 20.82 2.50 9.32
C SER A 139 19.48 2.94 8.71
N ALA A 140 19.47 3.43 7.46
CA ALA A 140 18.22 3.82 6.80
C ALA A 140 17.26 2.63 6.63
N LEU A 141 17.76 1.47 6.17
CA LEU A 141 16.95 0.26 6.03
C LEU A 141 16.45 -0.25 7.39
N GLY A 142 17.26 -0.17 8.44
CA GLY A 142 16.87 -0.49 9.81
C GLY A 142 15.75 0.41 10.32
N LEU A 143 15.85 1.73 10.10
CA LEU A 143 14.78 2.67 10.43
C LEU A 143 13.48 2.38 9.67
N LEU A 144 13.56 2.03 8.38
CA LEU A 144 12.38 1.64 7.60
C LEU A 144 11.75 0.33 8.08
N LEU A 145 12.55 -0.62 8.56
CA LEU A 145 12.05 -1.85 9.17
C LEU A 145 11.31 -1.57 10.49
N VAL A 146 11.89 -0.74 11.37
CA VAL A 146 11.23 -0.31 12.60
C VAL A 146 9.97 0.49 12.29
N ALA A 147 10.02 1.39 11.30
CA ALA A 147 8.85 2.15 10.85
C ALA A 147 7.73 1.22 10.36
N THR A 148 8.07 0.17 9.60
CA THR A 148 7.13 -0.85 9.15
C THR A 148 6.45 -1.52 10.32
N PHE A 149 7.21 -1.90 11.36
CA PHE A 149 6.65 -2.47 12.59
C PHE A 149 5.71 -1.50 13.29
N CYS A 150 6.11 -0.24 13.50
CA CYS A 150 5.28 0.79 14.13
C CYS A 150 3.96 1.00 13.37
N LEU A 151 4.04 1.14 12.04
CA LEU A 151 2.87 1.31 11.19
C LEU A 151 1.96 0.09 11.25
N ALA A 152 2.49 -1.13 11.15
CA ALA A 152 1.72 -2.37 11.21
C ALA A 152 1.03 -2.57 12.57
N TYR A 153 1.78 -2.38 13.67
CA TYR A 153 1.26 -2.50 15.02
C TYR A 153 0.13 -1.50 15.30
N SER A 154 0.18 -0.31 14.70
CA SER A 154 -0.92 0.67 14.90
C SER A 154 -2.31 0.16 14.47
N PHE A 155 -2.39 -0.79 13.53
CA PHE A 155 -3.64 -1.37 13.05
C PHE A 155 -4.20 -2.47 13.96
N THR A 156 -3.38 -3.00 14.88
CA THR A 156 -3.83 -4.01 15.86
C THR A 156 -4.49 -3.37 17.08
N LEU A 157 -4.42 -2.05 17.21
CA LEU A 157 -4.93 -1.29 18.35
C LEU A 157 -6.30 -0.65 18.10
N ILE A 158 -6.88 -0.77 16.90
CA ILE A 158 -8.11 -0.05 16.55
C ILE A 158 -9.10 -0.93 15.79
N GLY A 159 -10.40 -0.66 16.01
CA GLY A 159 -11.50 -1.46 15.45
C GLY A 159 -11.51 -2.89 15.99
N HIS A 160 -12.23 -3.78 15.31
CA HIS A 160 -12.36 -5.20 15.71
C HIS A 160 -11.03 -5.95 15.82
N SER A 161 -9.98 -5.45 15.17
CA SER A 161 -8.62 -5.99 15.32
C SER A 161 -8.08 -5.86 16.75
N ALA A 162 -8.54 -4.88 17.53
CA ALA A 162 -8.15 -4.66 18.91
C ALA A 162 -8.68 -5.76 19.84
N ASP A 163 -9.88 -6.24 19.54
CA ASP A 163 -10.60 -7.25 20.32
C ASP A 163 -10.20 -8.69 19.93
N MET A 164 -9.44 -8.84 18.84
CA MET A 164 -8.88 -10.13 18.44
C MET A 164 -7.79 -10.63 19.40
N ASP A 165 -7.65 -11.96 19.40
CA ASP A 165 -6.51 -12.64 20.01
C ASP A 165 -5.18 -12.28 19.32
N ASP A 166 -4.08 -12.77 19.91
CA ASP A 166 -2.74 -12.47 19.40
C ASP A 166 -2.56 -12.95 17.94
N LEU A 167 -3.18 -14.08 17.56
CA LEU A 167 -3.13 -14.59 16.20
C LEU A 167 -3.80 -13.63 15.22
N GLY A 168 -5.01 -13.16 15.52
CA GLY A 168 -5.71 -12.17 14.71
C GLY A 168 -4.92 -10.87 14.55
N LYS A 169 -4.30 -10.38 15.63
CA LYS A 169 -3.44 -9.18 15.59
C LYS A 169 -2.23 -9.37 14.68
N TRP A 170 -1.55 -10.51 14.75
CA TRP A 170 -0.44 -10.84 13.84
C TRP A 170 -0.89 -10.94 12.39
N LEU A 171 -2.04 -11.57 12.14
CA LEU A 171 -2.62 -11.70 10.79
C LEU A 171 -2.97 -10.33 10.21
N VAL A 172 -3.58 -9.43 10.98
CA VAL A 172 -3.86 -8.05 10.55
C VAL A 172 -2.58 -7.30 10.23
N ALA A 173 -1.57 -7.36 11.10
CA ALA A 173 -0.29 -6.72 10.88
C ALA A 173 0.38 -7.23 9.58
N LEU A 174 0.43 -8.54 9.39
CA LEU A 174 0.99 -9.17 8.20
C LEU A 174 0.19 -8.81 6.93
N HIS A 175 -1.13 -8.80 7.01
CA HIS A 175 -2.02 -8.43 5.91
C HIS A 175 -1.76 -6.99 5.48
N VAL A 176 -1.73 -6.04 6.42
CA VAL A 176 -1.46 -4.62 6.15
C VAL A 176 -0.08 -4.41 5.54
N VAL A 177 0.96 -5.07 6.07
CA VAL A 177 2.33 -4.97 5.53
C VAL A 177 2.38 -5.44 4.09
N THR A 178 1.78 -6.60 3.80
CA THR A 178 1.85 -7.22 2.47
C THR A 178 1.01 -6.49 1.44
N ILE A 179 -0.24 -6.10 1.76
CA ILE A 179 -1.08 -5.32 0.84
C ILE A 179 -0.51 -3.91 0.63
N GLY A 180 0.03 -3.28 1.68
CA GLY A 180 0.66 -1.97 1.60
C GLY A 180 1.92 -1.99 0.75
N ALA A 181 2.75 -3.03 0.91
CA ALA A 181 3.93 -3.23 0.07
C ALA A 181 3.56 -3.45 -1.41
N TRP A 182 2.49 -4.21 -1.68
CA TRP A 182 2.00 -4.44 -3.04
C TRP A 182 1.47 -3.15 -3.67
N ILE A 183 0.42 -2.55 -3.10
CA ILE A 183 -0.23 -1.35 -3.66
C ILE A 183 0.75 -0.19 -3.74
N GLY A 184 1.56 0.01 -2.70
CA GLY A 184 2.52 1.10 -2.62
C GLY A 184 3.66 1.03 -3.64
N SER A 185 3.91 -0.14 -4.22
CA SER A 185 4.94 -0.34 -5.25
C SER A 185 4.47 0.02 -6.66
N LEU A 186 3.15 0.09 -6.89
CA LEU A 186 2.57 0.33 -8.23
C LEU A 186 2.98 1.68 -8.81
N ILE A 187 3.01 2.76 -8.01
CA ILE A 187 3.42 4.09 -8.48
C ILE A 187 4.92 4.11 -8.87
N PRO A 188 5.87 3.62 -8.05
CA PRO A 188 7.26 3.43 -8.46
C PRO A 188 7.43 2.56 -9.71
N LEU A 189 6.63 1.51 -9.89
CA LEU A 189 6.68 0.66 -11.09
C LEU A 189 6.16 1.40 -12.34
N TRP A 190 5.04 2.12 -12.21
CA TRP A 190 4.46 2.93 -13.26
C TRP A 190 5.41 4.04 -13.74
N THR A 191 6.09 4.71 -12.81
CA THR A 191 7.11 5.72 -13.14
C THR A 191 8.34 5.11 -13.82
N LYS A 192 8.75 3.89 -13.43
CA LYS A 192 9.84 3.16 -14.09
C LYS A 192 9.51 2.80 -15.55
N CYS A 193 8.25 2.52 -15.89
CA CYS A 193 7.85 2.27 -17.29
C CYS A 193 8.16 3.46 -18.23
N GLY A 194 8.05 4.70 -17.74
CA GLY A 194 8.35 5.90 -18.52
C GLY A 194 9.81 6.34 -18.51
N ARG A 195 10.68 5.67 -17.73
CA ARG A 195 12.08 6.11 -17.49
C ARG A 195 13.13 5.06 -17.85
N LEU A 196 12.80 3.78 -17.81
CA LEU A 196 13.74 2.69 -18.08
C LEU A 196 13.59 2.17 -19.50
N GLU A 197 14.72 1.77 -20.10
CA GLU A 197 14.75 0.99 -21.34
C GLU A 197 14.10 -0.39 -21.13
N ALA A 198 13.51 -0.95 -22.20
CA ALA A 198 12.71 -2.18 -22.15
C ALA A 198 13.41 -3.36 -21.44
N GLN A 199 14.70 -3.58 -21.69
CA GLN A 199 15.46 -4.66 -21.07
C GLN A 199 15.65 -4.48 -19.55
N SER A 200 15.93 -3.25 -19.12
CA SER A 200 16.07 -2.89 -17.71
C SER A 200 14.71 -2.93 -17.00
N LEU A 201 13.65 -2.48 -17.67
CA LEU A 201 12.28 -2.55 -17.18
C LEU A 201 11.83 -4.00 -16.99
N LYS A 202 12.05 -4.87 -17.99
CA LYS A 202 11.73 -6.31 -17.89
C LYS A 202 12.41 -6.96 -16.70
N SER A 203 13.69 -6.65 -16.46
CA SER A 203 14.43 -7.19 -15.31
C SER A 203 13.81 -6.79 -13.97
N VAL A 204 13.35 -5.54 -13.83
CA VAL A 204 12.64 -5.07 -12.63
C VAL A 204 11.28 -5.74 -12.49
N MET A 205 10.51 -5.82 -13.58
CA MET A 205 9.17 -6.42 -13.59
C MET A 205 9.21 -7.93 -13.33
N ASP A 206 10.22 -8.65 -13.82
CA ASP A 206 10.40 -10.07 -13.56
C ASP A 206 10.71 -10.34 -12.08
N LEU A 207 11.57 -9.50 -11.47
CA LEU A 207 11.87 -9.58 -10.04
C LEU A 207 10.63 -9.25 -9.21
N PHE A 208 9.94 -8.16 -9.55
CA PHE A 208 8.71 -7.76 -8.88
C PHE A 208 7.65 -8.87 -8.98
N GLY A 209 7.42 -9.42 -10.18
CA GLY A 209 6.45 -10.48 -10.41
C GLY A 209 6.75 -11.77 -9.64
N LYS A 210 8.01 -12.08 -9.34
CA LYS A 210 8.36 -13.20 -8.45
C LYS A 210 7.98 -12.92 -7.00
N LEU A 211 8.26 -11.71 -6.52
CA LEU A 211 7.87 -11.27 -5.17
C LEU A 211 6.35 -11.14 -5.04
N ALA A 212 5.68 -10.64 -6.07
CA ALA A 212 4.24 -10.44 -6.12
C ALA A 212 3.47 -11.74 -5.92
N ILE A 213 3.94 -12.88 -6.47
CA ILE A 213 3.31 -14.19 -6.22
C ILE A 213 3.29 -14.51 -4.73
N PHE A 214 4.42 -14.32 -4.04
CA PHE A 214 4.51 -14.55 -2.59
C PHE A 214 3.62 -13.57 -1.82
N ILE A 215 3.68 -12.28 -2.16
CA ILE A 215 2.88 -11.24 -1.51
C ILE A 215 1.38 -11.52 -1.67
N VAL A 216 0.93 -11.86 -2.88
CA VAL A 216 -0.47 -12.21 -3.17
C VAL A 216 -0.89 -13.45 -2.38
N ALA A 217 -0.07 -14.50 -2.33
CA ALA A 217 -0.37 -15.69 -1.55
C ALA A 217 -0.58 -15.36 -0.06
N VAL A 218 0.30 -14.54 0.53
CA VAL A 218 0.15 -14.10 1.93
C VAL A 218 -1.10 -13.25 2.12
N VAL A 219 -1.40 -12.30 1.22
CA VAL A 219 -2.62 -11.47 1.29
C VAL A 219 -3.88 -12.34 1.25
N VAL A 220 -3.93 -13.32 0.35
CA VAL A 220 -5.08 -14.22 0.21
C VAL A 220 -5.23 -15.09 1.46
N ILE A 221 -4.16 -15.74 1.92
CA ILE A 221 -4.20 -16.63 3.09
C ILE A 221 -4.61 -15.84 4.34
N THR A 222 -3.93 -14.71 4.61
CA THR A 222 -4.26 -13.87 5.78
C THR A 222 -5.69 -13.33 5.68
N GLY A 223 -6.13 -12.89 4.50
CA GLY A 223 -7.49 -12.40 4.28
C GLY A 223 -8.55 -13.48 4.52
N LEU A 224 -8.34 -14.70 4.05
CA LEU A 224 -9.27 -15.82 4.26
C LEU A 224 -9.36 -16.21 5.74
N ILE A 225 -8.23 -16.27 6.45
CA ILE A 225 -8.24 -16.57 7.88
C ILE A 225 -8.94 -15.45 8.65
N LEU A 226 -8.64 -14.18 8.34
CA LEU A 226 -9.31 -13.04 8.97
C LEU A 226 -10.82 -13.05 8.72
N LEU A 227 -11.28 -13.43 7.52
CA LEU A 227 -12.71 -13.61 7.24
C LEU A 227 -13.34 -14.69 8.13
N SER A 228 -12.65 -15.82 8.32
CA SER A 228 -13.16 -16.90 9.20
C SER A 228 -13.20 -16.52 10.67
N LEU A 229 -12.34 -15.60 11.10
CA LEU A 229 -12.35 -15.07 12.47
C LEU A 229 -13.46 -14.03 12.69
N LEU A 230 -13.95 -13.41 11.61
CA LEU A 230 -14.85 -12.26 11.68
C LEU A 230 -16.32 -12.59 11.41
N PHE A 231 -16.60 -13.73 10.79
CA PHE A 231 -17.95 -14.20 10.46
C PHE A 231 -18.23 -15.54 11.12
N GLN A 232 -19.36 -15.66 11.82
CA GLN A 232 -19.75 -16.90 12.51
C GLN A 232 -20.63 -17.81 11.63
N SER A 233 -21.30 -17.24 10.63
CA SER A 233 -22.16 -17.98 9.70
C SER A 233 -22.04 -17.51 8.24
N PRO A 234 -22.21 -18.41 7.24
CA PRO A 234 -22.20 -18.02 5.83
C PRO A 234 -23.33 -17.05 5.43
N GLY A 235 -24.48 -17.07 6.13
CA GLY A 235 -25.61 -16.18 5.85
C GLY A 235 -25.26 -14.71 6.07
N GLU A 236 -24.38 -14.41 7.03
CA GLU A 236 -23.94 -13.04 7.35
C GLU A 236 -23.31 -12.32 6.14
N PHE A 237 -22.73 -13.04 5.18
CA PHE A 237 -22.18 -12.44 3.96
C PHE A 237 -23.24 -11.76 3.09
N ILE A 238 -24.45 -12.30 3.06
CA ILE A 238 -25.54 -11.83 2.17
C ILE A 238 -26.55 -11.01 2.97
N ASP A 239 -26.79 -11.37 4.22
CA ASP A 239 -27.87 -10.79 5.02
C ASP A 239 -27.46 -9.47 5.69
N THR A 240 -26.15 -9.24 5.89
CA THR A 240 -25.66 -8.04 6.58
C THR A 240 -25.07 -7.00 5.61
N GLY A 241 -25.17 -5.71 5.99
CA GLY A 241 -24.51 -4.62 5.25
C GLY A 241 -22.98 -4.76 5.24
N TYR A 242 -22.41 -5.26 6.34
CA TYR A 242 -20.98 -5.55 6.48
C TYR A 242 -20.52 -6.65 5.51
N GLY A 243 -21.25 -7.78 5.47
CA GLY A 243 -21.00 -8.90 4.56
C GLY A 243 -21.03 -8.51 3.09
N ARG A 244 -22.05 -7.75 2.67
CA ARG A 244 -22.16 -7.27 1.27
C ARG A 244 -21.00 -6.35 0.87
N ALA A 245 -20.53 -5.51 1.78
CA ALA A 245 -19.39 -4.64 1.54
C ALA A 245 -18.07 -5.44 1.45
N ILE A 246 -17.92 -6.49 2.27
CA ILE A 246 -16.81 -7.45 2.14
C ILE A 246 -16.86 -8.20 0.80
N LEU A 247 -18.02 -8.68 0.36
CA LEU A 247 -18.17 -9.32 -0.96
C LEU A 247 -17.78 -8.38 -2.11
N THR A 248 -18.18 -7.11 -2.00
CA THR A 248 -17.78 -6.08 -2.98
C THR A 248 -16.26 -5.92 -2.99
N LYS A 249 -15.61 -5.85 -1.82
CA LYS A 249 -14.14 -5.78 -1.72
C LYS A 249 -13.48 -7.02 -2.34
N LEU A 250 -13.99 -8.22 -2.09
CA LEU A 250 -13.47 -9.47 -2.67
C LEU A 250 -13.58 -9.48 -4.19
N PHE A 251 -14.71 -9.03 -4.75
CA PHE A 251 -14.89 -8.91 -6.20
C PHE A 251 -13.83 -7.98 -6.83
N ILE A 252 -13.59 -6.82 -6.22
CA ILE A 252 -12.57 -5.87 -6.69
C ILE A 252 -11.16 -6.48 -6.58
N ILE A 253 -10.86 -7.21 -5.50
CA ILE A 253 -9.58 -7.93 -5.33
C ILE A 253 -9.40 -9.01 -6.41
N SER A 254 -10.44 -9.78 -6.73
CA SER A 254 -10.38 -10.77 -7.81
C SER A 254 -10.11 -10.11 -9.17
N ALA A 255 -10.68 -8.95 -9.43
CA ALA A 255 -10.45 -8.20 -10.68
C ALA A 255 -8.97 -7.75 -10.81
N ILE A 256 -8.37 -7.18 -9.76
CA ILE A 256 -6.95 -6.78 -9.82
C ILE A 256 -6.02 -7.99 -9.92
N LEU A 257 -6.35 -9.12 -9.28
CA LEU A 257 -5.56 -10.35 -9.40
C LEU A 257 -5.59 -10.93 -10.82
N ALA A 258 -6.73 -10.85 -11.51
CA ALA A 258 -6.83 -11.24 -12.91
C ALA A 258 -5.93 -10.38 -13.81
N ILE A 259 -5.87 -9.06 -13.58
CA ILE A 259 -4.97 -8.15 -14.30
C ILE A 259 -3.50 -8.47 -13.99
N ALA A 260 -3.15 -8.69 -12.72
CA ALA A 260 -1.80 -9.06 -12.32
C ALA A 260 -1.34 -10.39 -12.94
N ALA A 261 -2.25 -11.36 -13.09
CA ALA A 261 -1.98 -12.59 -13.81
C ALA A 261 -1.70 -12.32 -15.30
N LEU A 262 -2.48 -11.46 -15.95
CA LEU A 262 -2.22 -11.03 -17.34
C LEU A 262 -0.85 -10.36 -17.48
N HIS A 263 -0.40 -9.58 -16.48
CA HIS A 263 0.94 -9.01 -16.49
C HIS A 263 2.01 -10.10 -16.48
N LYS A 264 1.90 -11.03 -15.55
CA LYS A 264 2.90 -12.08 -15.33
C LYS A 264 3.01 -13.03 -16.53
N PHE A 265 1.88 -13.41 -17.11
CA PHE A 265 1.82 -14.46 -18.14
C PHE A 265 1.82 -13.94 -19.57
N SER A 266 1.47 -12.67 -19.81
CA SER A 266 1.37 -12.13 -21.16
C SER A 266 2.18 -10.85 -21.37
N LEU A 267 1.93 -9.79 -20.59
CA LEU A 267 2.53 -8.47 -20.88
C LEU A 267 4.04 -8.41 -20.62
N VAL A 268 4.52 -8.99 -19.51
CA VAL A 268 5.96 -8.95 -19.15
C VAL A 268 6.82 -9.84 -20.05
N PRO A 269 6.42 -11.10 -20.39
CA PRO A 269 7.14 -11.91 -21.37
C PRO A 269 7.25 -11.24 -22.75
N ASN A 270 6.17 -10.61 -23.22
CA ASN A 270 6.09 -9.97 -24.55
C ASN A 270 6.87 -8.65 -24.68
N LEU A 271 7.57 -8.18 -23.63
CA LEU A 271 8.40 -6.97 -23.70
C LEU A 271 9.60 -7.12 -24.66
N VAL A 272 10.04 -8.35 -24.97
CA VAL A 272 11.25 -8.61 -25.79
C VAL A 272 11.01 -9.64 -26.91
N ASP A 273 9.88 -10.36 -26.91
CA ASP A 273 9.73 -11.59 -27.71
C ASP A 273 9.43 -11.39 -29.21
N ASN A 274 9.33 -10.17 -29.71
CA ASN A 274 9.20 -9.91 -31.15
C ASN A 274 10.54 -10.02 -31.91
N GLY A 275 11.52 -10.77 -31.40
CA GLY A 275 12.89 -10.80 -31.91
C GLY A 275 13.50 -12.18 -32.18
N LEU A 276 12.82 -13.29 -31.85
CA LEU A 276 13.45 -14.62 -31.91
C LEU A 276 12.89 -15.60 -32.95
N GLU A 277 11.85 -15.25 -33.71
CA GLU A 277 11.36 -16.10 -34.82
C GLU A 277 11.92 -15.75 -36.21
N SER A 278 12.90 -14.84 -36.31
CA SER A 278 13.59 -14.60 -37.58
C SER A 278 15.09 -14.51 -37.35
N GLY A 279 15.76 -15.63 -37.58
CA GLY A 279 17.21 -15.70 -37.53
C GLY A 279 17.86 -14.72 -38.50
N SER A 280 18.82 -13.93 -38.00
CA SER A 280 20.06 -13.59 -38.70
C SER A 280 20.93 -12.71 -37.80
N LEU A 281 22.23 -12.93 -37.87
CA LEU A 281 23.27 -12.07 -37.32
C LEU A 281 23.04 -10.61 -37.76
N ALA A 282 22.64 -9.73 -36.84
CA ALA A 282 22.72 -8.29 -37.07
C ALA A 282 23.11 -7.57 -35.78
N VAL A 283 24.43 -7.44 -35.64
CA VAL A 283 25.19 -6.29 -35.12
C VAL A 283 24.37 -5.20 -34.39
N LYS A 284 24.74 -5.01 -33.12
CA LYS A 284 24.51 -3.79 -32.31
C LYS A 284 24.81 -2.55 -33.14
N LEU A 285 23.85 -1.64 -33.29
CA LEU A 285 24.03 -0.18 -33.30
C LEU A 285 22.65 0.50 -33.47
N SER A 286 22.46 1.60 -32.74
CA SER A 286 21.33 2.56 -32.79
C SER A 286 20.23 2.40 -31.73
N SER A 287 20.29 3.33 -30.79
CA SER A 287 19.43 3.61 -29.64
C SER A 287 18.12 4.31 -30.04
N LYS A 288 17.23 3.58 -30.72
CA LYS A 288 15.80 3.93 -30.77
C LYS A 288 15.00 2.67 -30.44
N PRO A 289 14.05 2.73 -29.48
CA PRO A 289 13.19 1.58 -29.20
C PRO A 289 12.49 1.18 -30.50
N LYS A 290 12.53 -0.11 -30.85
CA LYS A 290 11.75 -0.61 -31.99
C LYS A 290 10.29 -0.28 -31.71
N GLN A 291 9.53 0.12 -32.73
CA GLN A 291 8.15 0.59 -32.55
C GLN A 291 7.25 -0.42 -31.81
N GLY A 292 7.53 -1.72 -31.96
CA GLY A 292 6.88 -2.79 -31.17
C GLY A 292 7.21 -2.77 -29.67
N GLU A 293 8.45 -2.48 -29.28
CA GLU A 293 8.85 -2.39 -27.86
C GLU A 293 8.21 -1.19 -27.17
N ALA A 294 8.18 -0.03 -27.85
CA ALA A 294 7.53 1.18 -27.34
C ALA A 294 6.03 0.95 -27.10
N ASN A 295 5.37 0.20 -27.99
CA ASN A 295 3.96 -0.17 -27.82
C ASN A 295 3.75 -1.11 -26.63
N SER A 296 4.58 -2.15 -26.46
CA SER A 296 4.48 -3.09 -25.33
C SER A 296 4.71 -2.41 -23.97
N VAL A 297 5.69 -1.51 -23.87
CA VAL A 297 5.94 -0.71 -22.66
C VAL A 297 4.75 0.20 -22.35
N GLY A 298 4.17 0.85 -23.37
CA GLY A 298 2.98 1.69 -23.21
C GLY A 298 1.74 0.92 -22.75
N MET A 299 1.52 -0.30 -23.26
CA MET A 299 0.44 -1.19 -22.81
C MET A 299 0.61 -1.59 -21.35
N LEU A 300 1.82 -1.96 -20.95
CA LEU A 300 2.14 -2.28 -19.56
C LEU A 300 1.90 -1.08 -18.64
N GLN A 301 2.38 0.11 -19.01
CA GLN A 301 2.20 1.32 -18.22
C GLN A 301 0.72 1.69 -18.04
N ARG A 302 -0.09 1.59 -19.10
CA ARG A 302 -1.55 1.82 -19.01
C ARG A 302 -2.23 0.80 -18.09
N SER A 303 -1.82 -0.46 -18.18
CA SER A 303 -2.38 -1.51 -17.34
C SER A 303 -2.05 -1.31 -15.86
N ILE A 304 -0.81 -0.96 -15.51
CA ILE A 304 -0.45 -0.55 -14.13
C ILE A 304 -1.27 0.67 -13.68
N GLY A 305 -1.54 1.62 -14.58
CA GLY A 305 -2.43 2.75 -14.31
C GLY A 305 -3.84 2.31 -13.88
N VAL A 306 -4.41 1.30 -14.55
CA VAL A 306 -5.70 0.71 -14.17
C VAL A 306 -5.60 0.00 -12.82
N GLU A 307 -4.53 -0.72 -12.53
CA GLU A 307 -4.31 -1.34 -11.22
C GLU A 307 -4.25 -0.31 -10.09
N ILE A 308 -3.63 0.86 -10.32
CA ILE A 308 -3.61 1.96 -9.34
C ILE A 308 -5.03 2.46 -9.05
N LEU A 309 -5.88 2.60 -10.07
CA LEU A 309 -7.27 3.00 -9.90
C LEU A 309 -8.07 1.94 -9.12
N ILE A 310 -7.89 0.66 -9.44
CA ILE A 310 -8.54 -0.44 -8.72
C ILE A 310 -8.05 -0.50 -7.26
N ALA A 311 -6.75 -0.33 -7.02
CA ALA A 311 -6.19 -0.27 -5.68
C ALA A 311 -6.77 0.91 -4.88
N ALA A 312 -6.97 2.07 -5.49
CA ALA A 312 -7.64 3.20 -4.86
C ALA A 312 -9.09 2.87 -4.47
N LEU A 313 -9.82 2.12 -5.28
CA LEU A 313 -11.16 1.61 -4.94
C LEU A 313 -11.12 0.60 -3.78
N ILE A 314 -10.12 -0.29 -3.74
CA ILE A 314 -9.91 -1.23 -2.60
C ILE A 314 -9.67 -0.45 -1.30
N LEU A 315 -8.85 0.61 -1.34
CA LEU A 315 -8.60 1.45 -0.16
C LEU A 315 -9.86 2.24 0.24
N THR A 316 -10.65 2.71 -0.72
CA THR A 316 -11.91 3.42 -0.47
C THR A 316 -12.92 2.50 0.22
N THR A 317 -13.16 1.31 -0.33
CA THR A 317 -14.06 0.32 0.28
C THR A 317 -13.58 -0.08 1.68
N THR A 318 -12.27 -0.24 1.88
CA THR A 318 -11.69 -0.52 3.20
C THR A 318 -11.88 0.65 4.19
N ALA A 319 -11.77 1.90 3.74
CA ALA A 319 -11.98 3.08 4.59
C ALA A 319 -13.45 3.22 5.02
N VAL A 320 -14.40 2.91 4.13
CA VAL A 320 -15.83 2.85 4.45
C VAL A 320 -16.11 1.71 5.44
N LEU A 321 -15.62 0.50 5.13
CA LEU A 321 -15.77 -0.69 5.96
C LEU A 321 -15.18 -0.54 7.37
N SER A 322 -14.15 0.27 7.55
CA SER A 322 -13.51 0.47 8.86
C SER A 322 -14.03 1.68 9.63
N SER A 323 -14.96 2.45 9.04
CA SER A 323 -15.50 3.68 9.65
C SER A 323 -16.97 3.59 9.98
N VAL A 324 -17.78 3.05 9.06
CA VAL A 324 -19.24 3.12 9.15
C VAL A 324 -19.87 1.74 9.36
N LEU A 325 -19.15 0.67 9.05
CA LEU A 325 -19.65 -0.70 9.12
C LEU A 325 -18.81 -1.51 10.12
N GLY A 326 -19.44 -2.42 10.86
CA GLY A 326 -18.78 -3.41 11.72
C GLY A 326 -19.47 -4.77 11.62
N PRO A 327 -18.79 -5.89 11.93
CA PRO A 327 -19.41 -7.21 12.02
C PRO A 327 -20.49 -7.19 13.09
N GLN A 328 -21.70 -7.60 12.73
CA GLN A 328 -22.85 -7.62 13.65
C GLN A 328 -22.72 -8.70 14.72
N SER A 329 -21.93 -9.74 14.46
CA SER A 329 -21.67 -10.84 15.39
C SER A 329 -20.69 -10.50 16.52
N LEU A 330 -20.03 -9.33 16.45
CA LEU A 330 -19.12 -8.80 17.49
C LEU A 330 -19.71 -7.58 18.23
N ALA A 331 -20.96 -7.21 17.94
CA ALA A 331 -21.71 -6.13 18.60
C ALA A 331 -22.76 -6.72 19.55
#